data_AF-A0AAD8SNV1-F1
#
_entry.id   AF-A0AAD8SNV1-F1
#
_cell.length_a   1.000
_cell.length_b   1.000
_cell.length_c   1.000
_cell.angle_alpha   90.00
_cell.angle_beta   90.00
_cell.angle_gamma   90.00
#
_symmetry.space_group_name_H-M   'P 1'
#
loop_
_entity.id
_entity.type
_entity.pdbx_description
1 polymer ?
#
loop_
_entity_poly.entity_id
_entity_poly.type
_entity_poly.pdbx_seq_one_letter_code
_entity_poly.pdbx_strand_id
1 'polypeptide(L)'
;METGDQNAKKPRLERPRSIRVKQEVAEHEGTGGEGGGAEGGEGEGGQGGAEVVGAATETGRRVEGAVQMDMTLLQCPLCSSPLRPPVFQCKAGHLACGGCCTESCRRCDPHGGGGFDVRNTAMDAVVSAARVECPHGGCETYIAYHDLDDHRAACPHAPCFCTESGCGFAGLAPALAAHLSAEHAWPTLTVQYGKVYRHRVLVPSQLVLVGAGDDGGGVFVLTAGALGGATAVSVVCVRASAAPWPRYTCKMWANFTAVGGANGDKAKVGVVDMKLESSTSPGAVVAVDELASFLTVPPRYLVPAVGVASMVVPLSIRIDRSSSSSP
;
A
#
# COMPACT_ATOMS: atom_id res chain seq x y z
N MET A 1 5.09 -0.59 -63.28
CA MET A 1 4.70 -2.01 -63.18
C MET A 1 5.74 -2.63 -62.26
N GLU A 2 5.48 -3.08 -61.05
CA GLU A 2 4.27 -3.41 -60.30
C GLU A 2 4.57 -3.20 -58.80
N THR A 3 3.52 -2.86 -58.06
CA THR A 3 3.46 -2.68 -56.61
C THR A 3 3.55 -4.01 -55.87
N GLY A 4 4.28 -4.04 -54.74
CA GLY A 4 4.31 -5.16 -53.81
C GLY A 4 4.20 -4.67 -52.36
N ASP A 5 2.97 -4.56 -51.89
CA ASP A 5 2.55 -4.21 -50.54
C ASP A 5 2.79 -5.40 -49.58
N GLN A 6 3.54 -5.21 -48.50
CA GLN A 6 3.64 -6.21 -47.42
C GLN A 6 3.48 -5.55 -46.04
N ASN A 7 2.22 -5.53 -45.64
CA ASN A 7 1.63 -5.43 -44.31
C ASN A 7 2.38 -6.22 -43.22
N ALA A 8 3.07 -5.51 -42.31
CA ALA A 8 3.57 -6.07 -41.06
C ALA A 8 2.70 -5.62 -39.88
N LYS A 9 2.02 -6.61 -39.29
CA LYS A 9 1.07 -6.51 -38.16
C LYS A 9 1.74 -5.91 -36.92
N LYS A 10 1.22 -4.77 -36.44
CA LYS A 10 1.53 -4.24 -35.09
C LYS A 10 0.76 -5.04 -34.03
N PRO A 11 1.38 -5.39 -32.89
CA PRO A 11 0.69 -6.09 -31.81
C PRO A 11 -0.36 -5.18 -31.15
N ARG A 12 -1.55 -5.74 -30.98
CA ARG A 12 -2.73 -5.16 -30.35
C ARG A 12 -2.50 -5.08 -28.84
N LEU A 13 -2.24 -3.88 -28.33
CA LEU A 13 -2.18 -3.60 -26.89
C LEU A 13 -3.61 -3.74 -26.31
N GLU A 14 -3.80 -4.73 -25.44
CA GLU A 14 -5.08 -4.94 -24.78
C GLU A 14 -5.39 -3.80 -23.81
N ARG A 15 -6.56 -3.19 -23.97
CA ARG A 15 -7.09 -2.16 -23.07
C ARG A 15 -7.44 -2.80 -21.72
N PRO A 16 -7.00 -2.24 -20.58
CA PRO A 16 -7.50 -2.67 -19.28
C PRO A 16 -8.99 -2.39 -19.18
N ARG A 17 -9.71 -3.35 -18.58
CA ARG A 17 -11.17 -3.38 -18.46
C ARG A 17 -11.65 -2.18 -17.62
N SER A 18 -12.53 -1.37 -18.19
CA SER A 18 -13.21 -0.25 -17.55
C SER A 18 -13.94 -0.68 -16.28
N ILE A 19 -13.58 -0.07 -15.15
CA ILE A 19 -14.31 -0.17 -13.87
C ILE A 19 -15.61 0.63 -13.98
N ARG A 20 -16.72 0.02 -13.55
CA ARG A 20 -18.06 0.62 -13.58
C ARG A 20 -18.16 1.75 -12.54
N VAL A 21 -18.30 2.99 -13.00
CA VAL A 21 -18.80 4.11 -12.20
C VAL A 21 -20.32 3.95 -12.07
N LYS A 22 -20.81 3.63 -10.88
CA LYS A 22 -22.25 3.70 -10.58
C LYS A 22 -22.58 5.10 -10.06
N GLN A 23 -23.36 5.83 -10.83
CA GLN A 23 -24.04 7.04 -10.40
C GLN A 23 -25.51 6.65 -10.16
N GLU A 24 -25.91 6.54 -8.89
CA GLU A 24 -27.29 6.26 -8.50
C GLU A 24 -27.85 7.43 -7.68
N VAL A 25 -29.11 7.78 -7.96
CA VAL A 25 -29.92 8.79 -7.27
C VAL A 25 -30.94 8.02 -6.45
N ALA A 26 -31.03 8.26 -5.14
CA ALA A 26 -32.00 7.59 -4.26
C ALA A 26 -32.97 8.63 -3.67
N GLU A 27 -34.26 8.34 -3.80
CA GLU A 27 -35.40 9.00 -3.15
C GLU A 27 -35.86 8.13 -1.96
N HIS A 28 -36.43 8.77 -0.95
CA HIS A 28 -36.76 8.19 0.35
C HIS A 28 -38.28 8.22 0.58
N GLU A 29 -38.89 7.07 0.87
CA GLU A 29 -40.18 6.99 1.56
C GLU A 29 -40.17 5.83 2.56
N GLY A 30 -40.74 6.05 3.73
CA GLY A 30 -40.81 5.08 4.83
C GLY A 30 -42.20 4.45 4.96
N THR A 31 -42.30 3.47 5.87
CA THR A 31 -43.32 3.25 6.91
C THR A 31 -43.47 1.76 7.25
N GLY A 32 -43.70 1.48 8.56
CA GLY A 32 -44.32 0.27 9.15
C GLY A 32 -43.54 -1.05 8.97
N GLY A 33 -43.39 -1.93 9.95
CA GLY A 33 -44.17 -2.22 11.15
C GLY A 33 -44.40 -3.75 11.19
N GLU A 34 -44.12 -4.36 12.36
CA GLU A 34 -44.44 -5.75 12.77
C GLU A 34 -43.58 -6.85 12.11
N GLY A 35 -43.09 -7.89 12.77
CA GLY A 35 -43.38 -8.53 14.06
C GLY A 35 -43.39 -10.06 13.81
N GLY A 36 -42.75 -10.86 14.67
CA GLY A 36 -42.91 -12.31 14.70
C GLY A 36 -41.62 -13.12 14.52
N GLY A 37 -41.28 -13.90 15.55
CA GLY A 37 -40.05 -14.67 15.67
C GLY A 37 -40.05 -16.03 14.96
N ALA A 38 -38.86 -16.65 14.97
CA ALA A 38 -38.66 -18.06 14.66
C ALA A 38 -37.41 -18.55 15.42
N GLU A 39 -37.60 -19.44 16.38
CA GLU A 39 -36.59 -20.35 16.91
C GLU A 39 -36.97 -21.79 16.53
N GLY A 40 -35.96 -22.63 16.30
CA GLY A 40 -36.11 -24.08 16.26
C GLY A 40 -35.28 -24.73 15.15
N GLY A 41 -34.17 -25.37 15.52
CA GLY A 41 -33.36 -26.19 14.62
C GLY A 41 -32.06 -26.66 15.26
N GLU A 42 -32.17 -27.67 16.12
CA GLU A 42 -31.07 -28.42 16.74
C GLU A 42 -30.29 -29.25 15.72
N GLY A 43 -29.01 -29.52 16.02
CA GLY A 43 -28.17 -30.46 15.30
C GLY A 43 -26.88 -30.77 16.05
N GLU A 44 -26.89 -31.87 16.80
CA GLU A 44 -25.77 -32.47 17.55
C GLU A 44 -24.66 -33.03 16.63
N GLY A 45 -23.43 -33.10 17.15
CA GLY A 45 -22.32 -33.75 16.46
C GLY A 45 -21.02 -33.89 17.25
N GLY A 46 -21.01 -34.84 18.20
CA GLY A 46 -19.96 -35.86 18.43
C GLY A 46 -18.46 -35.49 18.49
N GLN A 47 -17.90 -35.65 19.68
CA GLN A 47 -16.47 -35.64 20.01
C GLN A 47 -15.72 -36.88 19.50
N GLY A 48 -14.42 -36.72 19.19
CA GLY A 48 -13.47 -37.81 19.00
C GLY A 48 -12.04 -37.31 19.21
N GLY A 49 -11.46 -37.65 20.35
CA GLY A 49 -10.08 -37.33 20.71
C GLY A 49 -9.07 -38.30 20.09
N ALA A 50 -7.89 -37.79 19.78
CA ALA A 50 -6.71 -38.59 19.49
C ALA A 50 -5.51 -37.95 20.19
N GLU A 51 -5.10 -38.57 21.29
CA GLU A 51 -3.83 -38.30 21.97
C GLU A 51 -2.72 -38.97 21.16
N VAL A 52 -1.78 -38.19 20.64
CA VAL A 52 -0.54 -38.70 20.04
C VAL A 52 0.62 -38.37 20.97
N VAL A 53 1.20 -39.43 21.52
CA VAL A 53 2.40 -39.39 22.35
C VAL A 53 3.56 -38.88 21.49
N GLY A 54 3.97 -37.64 21.71
CA GLY A 54 5.14 -37.04 21.08
C GLY A 54 6.43 -37.69 21.62
N ALA A 55 7.15 -38.38 20.75
CA ALA A 55 8.53 -38.75 21.01
C ALA A 55 9.36 -37.46 21.18
N ALA A 56 9.92 -37.26 22.37
CA ALA A 56 10.82 -36.16 22.65
C ALA A 56 12.08 -36.30 21.78
N THR A 57 12.23 -35.43 20.78
CA THR A 57 13.51 -35.21 20.12
C THR A 57 14.39 -34.38 21.04
N GLU A 58 15.62 -34.84 21.27
CA GLU A 58 16.62 -34.14 22.05
C GLU A 58 16.86 -32.74 21.49
N THR A 59 16.34 -31.73 22.18
CA THR A 59 16.63 -30.33 21.89
C THR A 59 18.02 -30.02 22.42
N GLY A 60 19.03 -30.27 21.59
CA GLY A 60 20.36 -29.68 21.79
C GLY A 60 20.22 -28.18 22.05
N ARG A 61 20.80 -27.71 23.16
CA ARG A 61 20.75 -26.31 23.61
C ARG A 61 21.21 -25.40 22.46
N ARG A 62 20.27 -24.66 21.86
CA ARG A 62 20.60 -23.63 20.86
C ARG A 62 21.38 -22.53 21.57
N VAL A 63 22.62 -22.32 21.13
CA VAL A 63 23.42 -21.18 21.54
C VAL A 63 23.24 -20.13 20.46
N GLU A 64 22.57 -19.03 20.81
CA GLU A 64 22.38 -17.89 19.92
C GLU A 64 23.48 -16.87 20.23
N GLY A 65 24.14 -16.37 19.19
CA GLY A 65 25.21 -15.39 19.30
C GLY A 65 25.21 -14.48 18.07
N ALA A 66 25.57 -13.22 18.27
CA ALA A 66 25.71 -12.26 17.17
C ALA A 66 27.01 -12.55 16.41
N VAL A 67 26.88 -12.80 15.11
CA VAL A 67 28.02 -12.98 14.19
C VAL A 67 27.93 -11.91 13.13
N GLN A 68 29.03 -11.16 12.93
CA GLN A 68 29.12 -10.19 11.83
C GLN A 68 29.61 -10.91 10.57
N MET A 69 28.85 -10.76 9.48
CA MET A 69 29.16 -11.36 8.19
C MET A 69 28.90 -10.34 7.08
N ASP A 70 29.74 -10.37 6.03
CA ASP A 70 29.46 -9.65 4.80
C ASP A 70 28.32 -10.35 4.04
N MET A 71 27.18 -9.67 3.96
CA MET A 71 25.95 -10.15 3.35
C MET A 71 26.06 -10.38 1.84
N THR A 72 27.03 -9.73 1.18
CA THR A 72 27.29 -9.95 -0.26
C THR A 72 27.78 -11.37 -0.55
N LEU A 73 28.36 -12.05 0.45
CA LEU A 73 28.78 -13.46 0.35
C LEU A 73 27.57 -14.41 0.21
N LEU A 74 26.39 -13.98 0.60
CA LEU A 74 25.14 -14.74 0.49
C LEU A 74 24.26 -14.29 -0.69
N GLN A 75 24.85 -13.58 -1.66
CA GLN A 75 24.17 -13.23 -2.90
C GLN A 75 24.49 -14.22 -4.01
N CYS A 76 23.49 -14.55 -4.83
CA CYS A 76 23.67 -15.36 -6.02
C CYS A 76 24.57 -14.61 -7.01
N PRO A 77 25.69 -15.17 -7.47
CA PRO A 77 26.61 -14.49 -8.37
C PRO A 77 26.05 -14.27 -9.79
N LEU A 78 24.90 -14.86 -10.11
CA LEU A 78 24.26 -14.79 -11.43
C LEU A 78 23.17 -13.74 -11.51
N CYS A 79 22.30 -13.66 -10.49
CA CYS A 79 21.18 -12.71 -10.45
C CYS A 79 21.32 -11.62 -9.38
N SER A 80 22.36 -11.68 -8.55
CA SER A 80 22.62 -10.76 -7.42
C SER A 80 21.53 -10.76 -6.33
N SER A 81 20.53 -11.65 -6.41
CA SER A 81 19.52 -11.80 -5.36
C SER A 81 20.06 -12.59 -4.17
N PRO A 82 19.57 -12.34 -2.94
CA PRO A 82 19.89 -13.16 -1.76
C PRO A 82 19.62 -14.65 -2.00
N LEU A 83 20.51 -15.53 -1.53
CA LEU A 83 20.35 -16.98 -1.63
C LEU A 83 19.20 -17.47 -0.73
N ARG A 84 18.17 -18.05 -1.33
CA ARG A 84 17.08 -18.72 -0.61
C ARG A 84 17.21 -20.24 -0.76
N PRO A 85 16.85 -21.05 0.25
CA PRO A 85 16.71 -22.48 0.05
C PRO A 85 15.72 -22.78 -1.08
N PRO A 86 16.00 -23.75 -1.97
CA PRO A 86 17.22 -24.55 -2.05
C PRO A 86 18.40 -23.80 -2.71
N VAL A 87 19.57 -23.88 -2.07
CA VAL A 87 20.86 -23.41 -2.56
C VAL A 87 21.59 -24.56 -3.25
N PHE A 88 22.14 -24.29 -4.44
CA PHE A 88 22.88 -25.27 -5.23
C PHE A 88 24.35 -24.90 -5.33
N GLN A 89 25.20 -25.91 -5.51
CA GLN A 89 26.64 -25.79 -5.55
C GLN A 89 27.19 -26.54 -6.76
N CYS A 90 28.15 -25.93 -7.45
CA CYS A 90 28.90 -26.60 -8.51
C CYS A 90 30.06 -27.43 -7.93
N LYS A 91 30.70 -28.28 -8.73
CA LYS A 91 31.84 -29.12 -8.29
C LYS A 91 33.03 -28.34 -7.71
N ALA A 92 33.21 -27.09 -8.12
CA ALA A 92 34.27 -26.21 -7.62
C ALA A 92 33.88 -25.45 -6.33
N GLY A 93 32.66 -25.63 -5.81
CA GLY A 93 32.21 -25.05 -4.55
C GLY A 93 31.45 -23.72 -4.66
N HIS A 94 31.27 -23.16 -5.85
CA HIS A 94 30.48 -21.93 -6.05
C HIS A 94 28.99 -22.18 -5.85
N LEU A 95 28.29 -21.21 -5.26
CA LEU A 95 26.87 -21.29 -4.94
C LEU A 95 25.99 -20.58 -5.99
N ALA A 96 24.76 -21.07 -6.17
CA ALA A 96 23.69 -20.42 -6.91
C ALA A 96 22.33 -20.64 -6.22
N CYS A 97 21.38 -19.75 -6.47
CA CYS A 97 20.00 -19.96 -6.02
C CYS A 97 19.29 -20.98 -6.91
N GLY A 98 18.16 -21.53 -6.43
CA GLY A 98 17.36 -22.48 -7.21
C GLY A 98 16.86 -21.95 -8.56
N GLY A 99 16.65 -20.64 -8.71
CA GLY A 99 16.27 -20.03 -9.98
C GLY A 99 17.40 -19.98 -11.01
N CYS A 100 18.66 -20.16 -10.59
CA CYS A 100 19.83 -20.11 -11.45
C CYS A 100 20.60 -21.44 -11.48
N CYS A 101 20.04 -22.53 -10.95
CA CYS A 101 20.79 -23.79 -10.82
C CYS A 101 21.11 -24.45 -12.16
N THR A 102 20.30 -24.19 -13.19
CA THR A 102 20.48 -24.67 -14.57
C THR A 102 21.46 -23.81 -15.38
N GLU A 103 21.88 -22.67 -14.86
CA GLU A 103 22.81 -21.77 -15.54
C GLU A 103 24.25 -22.27 -15.39
N SER A 104 25.11 -21.89 -16.33
CA SER A 104 26.52 -22.22 -16.25
C SER A 104 27.24 -21.41 -15.17
N CYS A 105 28.10 -22.07 -14.40
CA CYS A 105 29.01 -21.40 -13.48
C CYS A 105 30.05 -20.60 -14.28
N ARG A 106 29.79 -19.30 -14.53
CA ARG A 106 30.73 -18.39 -15.21
C ARG A 106 32.08 -18.26 -14.50
N ARG A 107 32.08 -18.43 -13.18
CA ARG A 107 33.28 -18.39 -12.34
C ARG A 107 34.14 -19.65 -12.46
N CYS A 108 33.60 -20.68 -13.12
CA CYS A 108 34.24 -21.96 -13.40
C CYS A 108 34.69 -22.08 -14.87
N ASP A 109 34.54 -21.02 -15.69
CA ASP A 109 34.95 -21.03 -17.11
C ASP A 109 36.40 -21.47 -17.34
N PRO A 110 37.39 -21.13 -16.48
CA PRO A 110 38.75 -21.67 -16.62
C PRO A 110 38.87 -23.17 -16.31
N HIS A 111 37.88 -23.77 -15.64
CA HIS A 111 37.89 -25.13 -15.11
C HIS A 111 36.91 -26.09 -15.81
N GLY A 112 36.43 -25.71 -17.00
CA GLY A 112 35.66 -26.61 -17.86
C GLY A 112 34.14 -26.55 -17.70
N GLY A 113 33.57 -25.45 -17.18
CA GLY A 113 32.14 -25.14 -17.27
C GLY A 113 31.22 -26.19 -16.63
N GLY A 114 30.81 -25.98 -15.39
CA GLY A 114 29.88 -26.88 -14.69
C GLY A 114 28.56 -26.18 -14.32
N GLY A 115 27.48 -26.96 -14.28
CA GLY A 115 26.20 -26.54 -13.68
C GLY A 115 26.23 -26.60 -12.16
N PHE A 116 25.16 -26.12 -11.53
CA PHE A 116 24.95 -26.21 -10.09
C PHE A 116 24.06 -27.44 -9.78
N ASP A 117 24.65 -28.62 -9.89
CA ASP A 117 23.90 -29.89 -9.89
C ASP A 117 23.67 -30.48 -8.48
N VAL A 118 24.33 -29.95 -7.45
CA VAL A 118 24.28 -30.49 -6.08
C VAL A 118 23.60 -29.50 -5.15
N ARG A 119 22.51 -29.90 -4.50
CA ARG A 119 21.88 -29.11 -3.43
C ARG A 119 22.79 -29.08 -2.21
N ASN A 120 23.12 -27.89 -1.73
CA ASN A 120 23.93 -27.70 -0.53
C ASN A 120 23.04 -27.49 0.69
N THR A 121 22.73 -28.59 1.39
CA THR A 121 21.88 -28.59 2.59
C THR A 121 22.48 -27.85 3.77
N ALA A 122 23.81 -27.77 3.87
CA ALA A 122 24.49 -27.00 4.90
C ALA A 122 24.24 -25.49 4.68
N MET A 123 24.39 -25.02 3.45
CA MET A 123 24.08 -23.64 3.10
C MET A 123 22.59 -23.35 3.25
N ASP A 124 21.69 -24.28 2.88
CA ASP A 124 20.26 -24.13 3.18
C ASP A 124 20.01 -23.86 4.67
N ALA A 125 20.65 -24.61 5.57
CA ALA A 125 20.52 -24.41 7.01
C ALA A 125 21.05 -23.04 7.45
N VAL A 126 22.21 -22.62 6.92
CA VAL A 126 22.81 -21.30 7.21
C VAL A 126 21.89 -20.18 6.74
N VAL A 127 21.46 -20.19 5.47
CA VAL A 127 20.60 -19.13 4.90
C VAL A 127 19.21 -19.08 5.55
N SER A 128 18.73 -20.22 6.04
CA SER A 128 17.45 -20.32 6.79
C SER A 128 17.56 -19.82 8.23
N ALA A 129 18.73 -19.97 8.87
CA ALA A 129 18.97 -19.54 10.24
C ALA A 129 19.48 -18.10 10.35
N ALA A 130 20.10 -17.57 9.28
CA ALA A 130 20.62 -16.21 9.26
C ALA A 130 19.52 -15.18 9.48
N ARG A 131 19.68 -14.38 10.52
CA ARG A 131 18.79 -13.28 10.90
C ARG A 131 19.57 -11.98 10.94
N VAL A 132 18.90 -10.90 10.56
CA VAL A 132 19.43 -9.54 10.56
C VAL A 132 18.44 -8.64 11.28
N GLU A 133 18.95 -7.70 12.07
CA GLU A 133 18.13 -6.69 12.71
C GLU A 133 17.60 -5.69 11.65
N CYS A 134 16.37 -5.22 11.84
CA CYS A 134 15.83 -4.16 11.01
C CYS A 134 16.69 -2.88 11.18
N PRO A 135 17.12 -2.22 10.08
CA PRO A 135 17.91 -0.99 10.18
C PRO A 135 17.08 0.24 10.58
N HIS A 136 15.74 0.12 10.62
CA HIS A 136 14.86 1.23 10.96
C HIS A 136 14.75 1.39 12.47
N GLY A 137 15.14 2.56 12.98
CA GLY A 137 15.07 2.87 14.40
C GLY A 137 13.67 2.65 14.97
N GLY A 138 13.60 1.91 16.08
CA GLY A 138 12.35 1.53 16.74
C GLY A 138 11.75 0.20 16.27
N CYS A 139 12.31 -0.44 15.24
CA CYS A 139 11.92 -1.79 14.84
C CYS A 139 12.88 -2.82 15.46
N GLU A 140 12.44 -3.51 16.50
CA GLU A 140 13.26 -4.49 17.23
C GLU A 140 13.18 -5.92 16.62
N THR A 141 12.65 -6.03 15.40
CA THR A 141 12.45 -7.34 14.77
C THR A 141 13.71 -7.85 14.10
N TYR A 142 14.02 -9.13 14.34
CA TYR A 142 15.02 -9.89 13.60
C TYR A 142 14.37 -10.62 12.43
N ILE A 143 14.80 -10.31 11.21
CA ILE A 143 14.20 -10.83 9.97
C ILE A 143 15.15 -11.84 9.34
N ALA A 144 14.61 -12.83 8.64
CA ALA A 144 15.42 -13.66 7.76
C ALA A 144 16.18 -12.78 6.77
N TYR A 145 17.49 -12.99 6.64
CA TYR A 145 18.35 -12.09 5.88
C TYR A 145 17.88 -11.90 4.42
N HIS A 146 17.30 -12.95 3.83
CA HIS A 146 16.80 -12.96 2.46
C HIS A 146 15.44 -12.26 2.29
N ASP A 147 14.75 -11.94 3.38
CA ASP A 147 13.47 -11.22 3.40
C ASP A 147 13.62 -9.77 3.90
N LEU A 148 14.87 -9.32 4.13
CA LEU A 148 15.14 -7.99 4.68
C LEU A 148 14.55 -6.86 3.82
N ASP A 149 14.66 -6.94 2.50
CA ASP A 149 14.15 -5.88 1.61
C ASP A 149 12.62 -5.85 1.58
N ASP A 150 11.97 -7.02 1.59
CA ASP A 150 10.51 -7.12 1.69
C ASP A 150 10.03 -6.55 3.03
N HIS A 151 10.74 -6.85 4.12
CA HIS A 151 10.46 -6.23 5.42
C HIS A 151 10.67 -4.72 5.39
N ARG A 152 11.79 -4.21 4.87
CA ARG A 152 12.06 -2.76 4.78
C ARG A 152 10.94 -2.02 4.05
N ALA A 153 10.43 -2.58 2.96
CA ALA A 153 9.32 -2.00 2.20
C ALA A 153 7.98 -1.99 2.96
N ALA A 154 7.79 -2.92 3.91
CA ALA A 154 6.57 -3.08 4.71
C ALA A 154 6.70 -2.58 6.16
N CYS A 155 7.91 -2.18 6.59
CA CYS A 155 8.22 -1.91 7.98
C CYS A 155 7.44 -0.69 8.47
N PRO A 156 6.65 -0.80 9.56
CA PRO A 156 5.92 0.35 10.12
C PRO A 156 6.83 1.50 10.58
N HIS A 157 8.10 1.20 10.83
CA HIS A 157 9.12 2.16 11.25
C HIS A 157 9.92 2.75 10.09
N ALA A 158 9.59 2.37 8.84
CA ALA A 158 10.22 2.97 7.67
C ALA A 158 9.91 4.48 7.61
N PRO A 159 10.91 5.33 7.28
CA PRO A 159 10.69 6.76 7.17
C PRO A 159 9.79 7.11 5.98
N CYS A 160 8.96 8.13 6.19
CA CYS A 160 8.25 8.87 5.16
C CYS A 160 8.98 10.19 4.90
N PHE A 161 8.89 10.67 3.67
CA PHE A 161 9.65 11.80 3.15
C PHE A 161 8.72 12.96 2.82
N CYS A 162 9.17 14.18 3.11
CA CYS A 162 8.48 15.38 2.67
C CYS A 162 8.66 15.57 1.16
N THR A 163 7.58 15.95 0.48
CA THR A 163 7.57 16.13 -0.99
C THR A 163 7.65 17.60 -1.41
N GLU A 164 7.72 18.51 -0.44
CA GLU A 164 7.85 19.94 -0.72
C GLU A 164 9.23 20.23 -1.33
N SER A 165 9.23 21.10 -2.33
CA SER A 165 10.42 21.39 -3.13
C SER A 165 11.56 21.94 -2.26
N GLY A 166 12.71 21.25 -2.26
CA GLY A 166 13.87 21.64 -1.46
C GLY A 166 13.82 21.19 0.01
N CYS A 167 12.79 20.46 0.44
CA CYS A 167 12.72 19.90 1.78
C CYS A 167 13.31 18.47 1.80
N GLY A 168 14.30 18.24 2.67
CA GLY A 168 14.95 16.94 2.85
C GLY A 168 14.45 16.15 4.06
N PHE A 169 13.30 16.52 4.64
CA PHE A 169 12.81 15.90 5.85
C PHE A 169 12.45 14.41 5.63
N ALA A 170 12.88 13.55 6.55
CA ALA A 170 12.54 12.14 6.62
C ALA A 170 12.25 11.72 8.06
N GLY A 171 11.14 11.02 8.30
CA GLY A 171 10.76 10.58 9.63
C GLY A 171 9.50 9.71 9.63
N LEU A 172 9.07 9.22 10.80
CA LEU A 172 7.83 8.44 10.90
C LEU A 172 6.61 9.28 10.47
N ALA A 173 5.53 8.61 10.07
CA ALA A 173 4.33 9.28 9.56
C ALA A 173 3.77 10.40 10.49
N PRO A 174 3.68 10.22 11.83
CA PRO A 174 3.26 11.30 12.73
C PRO A 174 4.24 12.49 12.76
N ALA A 175 5.55 12.21 12.68
CA ALA A 175 6.57 13.25 12.65
C ALA A 175 6.52 14.02 11.32
N LEU A 176 6.26 13.34 10.21
CA LEU A 176 6.02 13.99 8.91
C LEU A 176 4.77 14.87 8.95
N ALA A 177 3.67 14.41 9.55
CA ALA A 177 2.46 15.21 9.71
C ALA A 177 2.73 16.51 10.49
N ALA A 178 3.44 16.40 11.62
CA ALA A 178 3.83 17.56 12.42
C ALA A 178 4.75 18.52 11.64
N HIS A 179 5.73 17.98 10.92
CA HIS A 179 6.63 18.75 10.05
C HIS A 179 5.87 19.51 8.95
N LEU A 180 4.96 18.85 8.22
CA LEU A 180 4.15 19.47 7.18
C LEU A 180 3.30 20.63 7.74
N SER A 181 2.76 20.47 8.95
CA SER A 181 2.00 21.53 9.61
C SER A 181 2.88 22.68 10.08
N ALA A 182 4.06 22.42 10.63
CA ALA A 182 4.92 23.43 11.24
C ALA A 182 5.76 24.21 10.22
N GLU A 183 6.41 23.50 9.28
CA GLU A 183 7.39 24.08 8.35
C GLU A 183 6.74 24.50 7.03
N HIS A 184 5.68 23.83 6.61
CA HIS A 184 4.98 24.10 5.35
C HIS A 184 3.59 24.71 5.54
N ALA A 185 3.18 24.95 6.79
CA ALA A 185 1.89 25.53 7.15
C ALA A 185 0.68 24.79 6.53
N TRP A 186 0.82 23.49 6.27
CA TRP A 186 -0.31 22.71 5.75
C TRP A 186 -1.41 22.66 6.81
N PRO A 187 -2.68 22.88 6.42
CA PRO A 187 -3.79 22.71 7.34
C PRO A 187 -3.83 21.25 7.82
N THR A 188 -4.20 21.07 9.08
CA THR A 188 -4.34 19.75 9.70
C THR A 188 -5.74 19.59 10.28
N LEU A 189 -6.37 18.45 10.01
CA LEU A 189 -7.69 18.10 10.51
C LEU A 189 -7.66 16.73 11.22
N THR A 190 -8.07 16.70 12.47
CA THR A 190 -8.26 15.44 13.20
C THR A 190 -9.58 14.80 12.84
N VAL A 191 -9.57 13.52 12.47
CA VAL A 191 -10.73 12.74 12.05
C VAL A 191 -10.93 11.49 12.90
N GLN A 192 -12.15 11.22 13.32
CA GLN A 192 -12.56 9.97 13.95
C GLN A 192 -13.00 8.98 12.88
N TYR A 193 -12.56 7.72 13.00
CA TYR A 193 -12.94 6.69 12.06
C TYR A 193 -14.46 6.45 12.05
N GLY A 194 -15.04 6.24 10.87
CA GLY A 194 -16.48 6.04 10.67
C GLY A 194 -17.34 7.30 10.73
N LYS A 195 -16.78 8.45 11.16
CA LYS A 195 -17.50 9.73 11.23
C LYS A 195 -17.30 10.56 9.97
N VAL A 196 -18.35 11.30 9.61
CA VAL A 196 -18.35 12.21 8.46
C VAL A 196 -17.86 13.59 8.87
N TYR A 197 -16.87 14.11 8.16
CA TYR A 197 -16.32 15.44 8.32
C TYR A 197 -16.62 16.28 7.09
N ARG A 198 -17.17 17.48 7.29
CA ARG A 198 -17.39 18.46 6.23
C ARG A 198 -16.28 19.49 6.25
N HIS A 199 -15.54 19.60 5.16
CA HIS A 199 -14.44 20.54 5.03
C HIS A 199 -14.46 21.26 3.69
N ARG A 200 -13.94 22.49 3.69
CA ARG A 200 -13.83 23.34 2.51
C ARG A 200 -12.39 23.35 2.06
N VAL A 201 -12.08 22.56 1.03
CA VAL A 201 -10.71 22.40 0.53
C VAL A 201 -10.44 23.45 -0.55
N LEU A 202 -9.38 24.24 -0.38
CA LEU A 202 -8.91 25.19 -1.39
C LEU A 202 -8.29 24.45 -2.58
N VAL A 203 -8.27 25.07 -3.75
CA VAL A 203 -7.68 24.49 -4.96
C VAL A 203 -6.67 25.47 -5.59
N PRO A 204 -5.41 25.04 -5.84
CA PRO A 204 -4.80 23.80 -5.37
C PRO A 204 -4.54 23.84 -3.85
N SER A 205 -4.63 22.71 -3.16
CA SER A 205 -4.26 22.61 -1.75
C SER A 205 -3.89 21.19 -1.35
N GLN A 206 -3.11 21.10 -0.28
CA GLN A 206 -2.82 19.88 0.45
C GLN A 206 -3.37 20.03 1.87
N LEU A 207 -3.90 18.94 2.44
CA LEU A 207 -4.51 18.91 3.77
C LEU A 207 -4.09 17.63 4.48
N VAL A 208 -3.52 17.76 5.68
CA VAL A 208 -3.18 16.62 6.52
C VAL A 208 -4.40 16.19 7.31
N LEU A 209 -4.75 14.91 7.26
CA LEU A 209 -5.79 14.30 8.08
C LEU A 209 -5.13 13.36 9.10
N VAL A 210 -5.42 13.55 10.37
CA VAL A 210 -4.88 12.72 11.45
C VAL A 210 -6.01 11.92 12.07
N GLY A 211 -5.93 10.59 11.98
CA GLY A 211 -6.87 9.68 12.63
C GLY A 211 -6.78 9.80 14.15
N ALA A 212 -7.91 10.00 14.81
CA ALA A 212 -8.02 9.88 16.26
C ALA A 212 -8.29 8.41 16.63
N GLY A 213 -7.46 7.86 17.52
CA GLY A 213 -7.63 6.52 18.09
C GLY A 213 -6.54 6.20 19.09
N ASP A 214 -6.84 5.34 20.06
CA ASP A 214 -5.96 5.04 21.19
C ASP A 214 -4.69 4.30 20.79
N ASP A 215 -4.72 3.55 19.67
CA ASP A 215 -3.58 2.75 19.18
C ASP A 215 -2.62 3.49 18.24
N GLY A 216 -2.58 4.83 18.28
CA GLY A 216 -1.84 5.63 17.30
C GLY A 216 -2.55 5.63 15.95
N GLY A 217 -3.39 6.63 15.71
CA GLY A 217 -4.15 6.74 14.47
C GLY A 217 -3.28 6.93 13.22
N GLY A 218 -3.82 6.52 12.08
CA GLY A 218 -3.20 6.70 10.77
C GLY A 218 -3.14 8.17 10.36
N VAL A 219 -2.09 8.51 9.62
CA VAL A 219 -1.92 9.81 8.97
C VAL A 219 -2.32 9.68 7.51
N PHE A 220 -3.04 10.67 7.00
CA PHE A 220 -3.46 10.73 5.60
C PHE A 220 -3.20 12.12 5.02
N VAL A 221 -2.95 12.19 3.72
CA VAL A 221 -2.82 13.46 3.00
C VAL A 221 -3.91 13.50 1.94
N LEU A 222 -4.71 14.56 1.98
CA LEU A 222 -5.68 14.90 0.95
C LEU A 222 -5.06 15.93 0.01
N THR A 223 -5.05 15.63 -1.28
CA THR A 223 -4.54 16.52 -2.32
C THR A 223 -5.67 16.92 -3.26
N ALA A 224 -5.85 18.23 -3.44
CA ALA A 224 -6.77 18.80 -4.41
C ALA A 224 -5.98 19.61 -5.44
N GLY A 225 -6.05 19.23 -6.71
CA GLY A 225 -5.26 19.83 -7.78
C GLY A 225 -5.93 19.79 -9.14
N ALA A 226 -5.38 20.53 -10.10
CA ALA A 226 -5.90 20.54 -11.46
C ALA A 226 -5.67 19.20 -12.16
N LEU A 227 -6.72 18.70 -12.82
CA LEU A 227 -6.74 17.49 -13.61
C LEU A 227 -7.33 17.78 -14.99
N GLY A 228 -6.47 18.16 -15.94
CA GLY A 228 -6.92 18.64 -17.24
C GLY A 228 -7.92 19.80 -17.10
N GLY A 229 -9.16 19.59 -17.56
CA GLY A 229 -10.24 20.58 -17.44
C GLY A 229 -11.07 20.51 -16.14
N ALA A 230 -10.66 19.72 -15.16
CA ALA A 230 -11.36 19.54 -13.89
C ALA A 230 -10.41 19.65 -12.68
N THR A 231 -10.94 19.54 -11.48
CA THR A 231 -10.16 19.36 -10.24
C THR A 231 -10.23 17.90 -9.82
N ALA A 232 -9.11 17.28 -9.48
CA ALA A 232 -9.07 15.98 -8.84
C ALA A 232 -8.83 16.15 -7.34
N VAL A 233 -9.53 15.34 -6.55
CA VAL A 233 -9.32 15.20 -5.11
C VAL A 233 -8.98 13.74 -4.82
N SER A 234 -7.86 13.50 -4.17
CA SER A 234 -7.41 12.18 -3.76
C SER A 234 -6.98 12.18 -2.30
N VAL A 235 -6.95 11.01 -1.68
CA VAL A 235 -6.45 10.81 -0.32
C VAL A 235 -5.51 9.62 -0.34
N VAL A 236 -4.37 9.73 0.33
CA VAL A 236 -3.38 8.66 0.51
C VAL A 236 -3.09 8.44 1.98
N CYS A 237 -2.77 7.21 2.36
CA CYS A 237 -2.31 6.87 3.70
C CYS A 237 -0.79 7.03 3.78
N VAL A 238 -0.31 7.83 4.73
CA VAL A 238 1.12 8.07 4.94
C VAL A 238 1.70 6.95 5.78
N ARG A 239 2.40 6.01 5.12
CA ARG A 239 3.10 4.88 5.74
C ARG A 239 3.88 4.09 4.70
N ALA A 240 4.66 3.11 5.17
CA ALA A 240 5.31 2.11 4.34
C ALA A 240 4.36 1.46 3.32
N SER A 241 4.76 1.49 2.04
CA SER A 241 3.87 1.13 0.93
C SER A 241 3.42 -0.33 0.94
N ALA A 242 4.24 -1.26 1.44
CA ALA A 242 3.90 -2.68 1.48
C ALA A 242 3.23 -3.14 2.80
N ALA A 243 2.94 -2.22 3.73
CA ALA A 243 2.28 -2.59 5.00
C ALA A 243 0.86 -3.15 4.74
N PRO A 244 0.56 -4.40 5.16
CA PRO A 244 -0.70 -5.05 4.80
C PRO A 244 -1.90 -4.53 5.61
N TRP A 245 -1.66 -4.03 6.82
CA TRP A 245 -2.66 -3.62 7.81
C TRP A 245 -2.19 -2.43 8.67
N PRO A 246 -3.12 -1.70 9.32
CA PRO A 246 -4.57 -1.72 9.09
C PRO A 246 -4.92 -1.27 7.66
N ARG A 247 -6.09 -1.64 7.14
CA ARG A 247 -6.55 -1.16 5.83
C ARG A 247 -7.54 -0.03 6.05
N TYR A 248 -7.41 1.00 5.22
CA TYR A 248 -8.29 2.16 5.30
C TYR A 248 -9.08 2.31 4.01
N THR A 249 -10.34 2.69 4.16
CA THR A 249 -11.20 3.09 3.04
C THR A 249 -11.64 4.53 3.27
N CYS A 250 -11.70 5.31 2.20
CA CYS A 250 -12.17 6.69 2.24
C CYS A 250 -13.36 6.83 1.31
N LYS A 251 -14.48 7.25 1.90
CA LYS A 251 -15.65 7.73 1.17
C LYS A 251 -15.61 9.24 1.17
N MET A 252 -15.53 9.83 -0.01
CA MET A 252 -15.64 11.28 -0.16
C MET A 252 -16.73 11.64 -1.15
N TRP A 253 -17.46 12.70 -0.87
CA TRP A 253 -18.46 13.23 -1.77
C TRP A 253 -18.57 14.74 -1.69
N ALA A 254 -18.95 15.33 -2.81
CA ALA A 254 -19.23 16.75 -2.92
C ALA A 254 -20.67 16.92 -3.43
N ASN A 255 -21.42 17.76 -2.71
CA ASN A 255 -22.74 18.18 -3.12
C ASN A 255 -22.59 19.41 -4.00
N PHE A 256 -22.92 19.27 -5.26
CA PHE A 256 -22.79 20.30 -6.27
C PHE A 256 -24.13 20.99 -6.49
N THR A 257 -24.18 22.27 -6.13
CA THR A 257 -25.21 23.19 -6.59
C THR A 257 -24.57 24.11 -7.62
N ALA A 258 -25.19 24.24 -8.80
CA ALA A 258 -24.63 25.10 -9.84
C ALA A 258 -24.67 26.57 -9.38
N VAL A 259 -23.54 27.28 -9.50
CA VAL A 259 -23.49 28.72 -9.26
C VAL A 259 -24.31 29.41 -10.35
N GLY A 260 -25.38 30.12 -9.97
CA GLY A 260 -26.27 30.82 -10.90
C GLY A 260 -27.35 29.97 -11.56
N GLY A 261 -27.60 28.74 -11.06
CA GLY A 261 -28.68 27.88 -11.54
C GLY A 261 -30.07 28.46 -11.24
N ALA A 262 -30.98 28.39 -12.21
CA ALA A 262 -32.39 28.74 -12.03
C ALA A 262 -33.02 27.88 -10.92
N ASN A 263 -34.06 28.42 -10.27
CA ASN A 263 -34.82 27.75 -9.21
C ASN A 263 -35.36 26.40 -9.74
N GLY A 264 -34.72 25.28 -9.38
CA GLY A 264 -35.04 23.94 -9.89
C GLY A 264 -33.86 23.08 -10.37
N ASP A 265 -32.62 23.61 -10.38
CA ASP A 265 -31.46 22.80 -10.77
C ASP A 265 -31.18 21.72 -9.71
N LYS A 266 -31.32 20.44 -10.09
CA LYS A 266 -31.18 19.30 -9.17
C LYS A 266 -29.74 19.25 -8.63
N ALA A 267 -29.59 19.18 -7.31
CA ALA A 267 -28.29 18.98 -6.69
C ALA A 267 -27.63 17.71 -7.24
N LYS A 268 -26.44 17.85 -7.83
CA LYS A 268 -25.66 16.71 -8.31
C LYS A 268 -24.68 16.32 -7.23
N VAL A 269 -24.52 15.02 -6.98
CA VAL A 269 -23.55 14.53 -6.00
C VAL A 269 -22.49 13.72 -6.73
N GLY A 270 -21.24 14.12 -6.57
CA GLY A 270 -20.10 13.29 -6.95
C GLY A 270 -19.67 12.50 -5.72
N VAL A 271 -19.64 11.17 -5.82
CA VAL A 271 -19.22 10.26 -4.74
C VAL A 271 -18.09 9.39 -5.26
N VAL A 272 -17.10 9.14 -4.43
CA VAL A 272 -16.11 8.10 -4.65
C VAL A 272 -15.88 7.34 -3.34
N ASP A 273 -15.77 6.02 -3.46
CA ASP A 273 -15.36 5.12 -2.40
C ASP A 273 -14.06 4.48 -2.86
N MET A 274 -12.99 4.65 -2.09
CA MET A 274 -11.65 4.22 -2.47
C MET A 274 -10.95 3.53 -1.32
N LYS A 275 -10.18 2.49 -1.64
CA LYS A 275 -9.19 1.93 -0.72
C LYS A 275 -8.00 2.88 -0.72
N LEU A 276 -7.56 3.29 0.47
CA LEU A 276 -6.41 4.18 0.58
C LEU A 276 -5.12 3.43 0.31
N GLU A 277 -4.36 3.93 -0.66
CA GLU A 277 -3.04 3.44 -0.97
C GLU A 277 -2.01 4.01 0.00
N SER A 278 -1.00 3.21 0.32
CA SER A 278 0.09 3.57 1.22
C SER A 278 1.19 4.29 0.45
N SER A 279 1.63 5.45 0.92
CA SER A 279 2.73 6.20 0.34
C SER A 279 3.72 6.67 1.41
N THR A 280 5.01 6.50 1.12
CA THR A 280 6.11 7.06 1.91
C THR A 280 6.44 8.49 1.48
N SER A 281 5.91 8.99 0.37
CA SER A 281 6.14 10.35 -0.14
C SER A 281 4.80 11.00 -0.52
N PRO A 282 3.96 11.33 0.49
CA PRO A 282 2.64 11.89 0.26
C PRO A 282 2.72 13.37 -0.13
N GLY A 283 2.14 13.75 -1.27
CA GLY A 283 2.06 15.16 -1.69
C GLY A 283 2.92 15.55 -2.89
N ALA A 284 3.68 14.62 -3.49
CA ALA A 284 4.15 14.83 -4.85
C ALA A 284 2.91 15.11 -5.72
N VAL A 285 2.95 16.14 -6.57
CA VAL A 285 1.87 16.42 -7.52
C VAL A 285 1.68 15.16 -8.34
N VAL A 286 0.68 14.36 -7.96
CA VAL A 286 0.56 13.01 -8.50
C VAL A 286 0.28 13.19 -9.98
N ALA A 287 1.21 12.74 -10.81
CA ALA A 287 0.95 12.60 -12.22
C ALA A 287 -0.32 11.75 -12.32
N VAL A 288 -1.29 12.26 -13.07
CA VAL A 288 -2.66 11.74 -13.18
C VAL A 288 -2.72 10.22 -13.37
N ASP A 289 -1.75 9.66 -14.10
CA ASP A 289 -1.64 8.24 -14.40
C ASP A 289 -1.27 7.35 -13.20
N GLU A 290 -0.86 7.94 -12.06
CA GLU A 290 -0.49 7.21 -10.84
C GLU A 290 -1.59 7.22 -9.76
N LEU A 291 -2.66 8.01 -9.91
CA LEU A 291 -3.80 7.97 -8.97
C LEU A 291 -4.76 6.84 -9.35
N ALA A 292 -4.74 5.74 -8.61
CA ALA A 292 -5.65 4.62 -8.83
C ALA A 292 -7.14 4.98 -8.58
N SER A 293 -7.44 6.00 -7.78
CA SER A 293 -8.80 6.45 -7.46
C SER A 293 -8.85 7.92 -6.99
N PHE A 294 -9.72 8.73 -7.58
CA PHE A 294 -9.90 10.15 -7.22
C PHE A 294 -11.34 10.63 -7.48
N LEU A 295 -11.78 11.66 -6.76
CA LEU A 295 -13.02 12.39 -7.05
C LEU A 295 -12.74 13.48 -8.08
N THR A 296 -13.49 13.51 -9.18
CA THR A 296 -13.41 14.60 -10.16
C THR A 296 -14.48 15.65 -9.88
N VAL A 297 -14.06 16.91 -9.76
CA VAL A 297 -14.92 18.07 -9.54
C VAL A 297 -14.80 19.02 -10.75
N PRO A 298 -15.83 19.12 -11.59
CA PRO A 298 -15.87 20.08 -12.69
C PRO A 298 -15.81 21.55 -12.21
N PRO A 299 -15.19 22.48 -12.98
CA PRO A 299 -14.98 23.87 -12.55
C PRO A 299 -16.26 24.63 -12.18
N ARG A 300 -17.38 24.33 -12.87
CA ARG A 300 -18.71 24.93 -12.61
C ARG A 300 -19.28 24.65 -11.21
N TYR A 301 -18.71 23.70 -10.49
CA TYR A 301 -19.13 23.32 -9.13
C TYR A 301 -18.13 23.75 -8.07
N LEU A 302 -17.05 24.42 -8.47
CA LEU A 302 -16.17 25.12 -7.55
C LEU A 302 -16.85 26.40 -7.06
N VAL A 303 -16.72 26.67 -5.77
CA VAL A 303 -17.29 27.87 -5.15
C VAL A 303 -16.16 28.86 -4.90
N PRO A 304 -16.33 30.16 -5.23
CA PRO A 304 -15.35 31.17 -4.85
C PRO A 304 -15.14 31.17 -3.33
N ALA A 305 -13.88 31.18 -2.90
CA ALA A 305 -13.52 31.38 -1.51
C ALA A 305 -13.91 32.81 -1.09
N VAL A 306 -14.45 32.96 0.12
CA VAL A 306 -14.78 34.28 0.66
C VAL A 306 -13.49 35.04 0.96
N GLY A 307 -13.29 36.19 0.33
CA GLY A 307 -12.18 37.11 0.64
C GLY A 307 -10.82 36.77 0.01
N VAL A 308 -10.72 35.73 -0.82
CA VAL A 308 -9.47 35.38 -1.54
C VAL A 308 -9.77 34.93 -2.98
N ALA A 309 -8.84 35.16 -3.91
CA ALA A 309 -8.94 34.76 -5.31
C ALA A 309 -8.67 33.25 -5.53
N SER A 310 -9.32 32.40 -4.74
CA SER A 310 -9.16 30.94 -4.78
C SER A 310 -10.51 30.24 -4.86
N MET A 311 -10.50 29.01 -5.34
CA MET A 311 -11.69 28.17 -5.46
C MET A 311 -11.73 27.14 -4.34
N VAL A 312 -12.95 26.75 -3.93
CA VAL A 312 -13.22 25.82 -2.84
C VAL A 312 -14.07 24.65 -3.33
N VAL A 313 -13.69 23.45 -2.92
CA VAL A 313 -14.53 22.24 -3.00
C VAL A 313 -15.14 21.96 -1.63
N PRO A 314 -16.47 22.05 -1.46
CA PRO A 314 -17.14 21.57 -0.25
C PRO A 314 -17.19 20.03 -0.27
N LEU A 315 -16.35 19.41 0.56
CA LEU A 315 -16.20 17.96 0.63
C LEU A 315 -16.75 17.43 1.94
N SER A 316 -17.45 16.31 1.85
CA SER A 316 -17.71 15.43 2.99
C SER A 316 -16.77 14.24 2.88
N ILE A 317 -16.04 13.93 3.94
CA ILE A 317 -15.02 12.89 3.98
C ILE A 317 -15.32 11.97 5.15
N ARG A 318 -15.25 10.66 4.94
CA ARG A 318 -15.33 9.62 5.96
C ARG A 318 -14.21 8.62 5.71
N ILE A 319 -13.40 8.38 6.73
CA ILE A 319 -12.36 7.35 6.70
C ILE A 319 -12.80 6.23 7.62
N ASP A 320 -12.83 5.01 7.10
CA ASP A 320 -13.08 3.80 7.87
C ASP A 320 -11.77 3.02 8.02
N ARG A 321 -11.59 2.36 9.17
CA ARG A 321 -10.43 1.53 9.51
C ARG A 321 -10.89 0.08 9.62
N SER A 322 -10.17 -0.82 8.97
CA SER A 322 -10.27 -2.26 9.15
C SER A 322 -8.96 -2.77 9.72
N SER A 323 -9.01 -3.38 10.90
CA SER A 323 -7.92 -4.16 11.46
C SER A 323 -8.03 -5.60 10.97
N SER A 324 -6.90 -6.31 10.89
CA SER A 324 -6.96 -7.77 10.88
C SER A 324 -7.54 -8.20 12.22
N SER A 325 -8.68 -8.91 12.22
CA SER A 325 -9.09 -9.67 13.40
C SER A 325 -7.91 -10.58 13.76
N SER A 326 -7.29 -10.36 14.92
CA SER A 326 -6.30 -11.32 15.40
C SER A 326 -7.04 -12.62 15.76
N PRO A 327 -6.52 -13.80 15.41
CA PRO A 327 -6.97 -15.06 16.00
C PRO A 327 -6.62 -15.12 17.49
#